data_AF-W1W132-F1
#
_entry.id   AF-W1W132-F1
#
_cell.length_a   1.000
_cell.length_b   1.000
_cell.length_c   1.000
_cell.angle_alpha   90.00
_cell.angle_beta   90.00
_cell.angle_gamma   90.00
#
_symmetry.space_group_name_H-M   'P 1'
#
loop_
_entity.id
_entity.type
_entity.pdbx_description
1 polymer ?
#
loop_
_entity_poly.entity_id
_entity_poly.type
_entity_poly.pdbx_seq_one_letter_code
_entity_poly.pdbx_strand_id
1 'polypeptide(L)'
;NEVAFTWQGGEPTLLGLEFYRRAVKLQAKYGAGRKISNSFQTNGVLLDDEWCAFLAENHFLVGLSLDGPAEIHNQYRVTKGGRPTHKLVMRALTLLQKHHVDYNVLVCVNRTSAQQPLQVYDFLCDAGVEFIQFIPVVERLADETAASDGLKLHAPGDIQGELTEWSVRPDEFGEFLVAIFDHWIKRDVGKIFVMNIEWAFANFVGAPGAVCHHQPTCGRSVIVEHNGDVYACDHYVYPQYRLGNMHQQTIAEMIDSPQQQ
;
A
#
# COMPACT_ATOMS: atom_id res chain seq x y z
N ASN A 1 15.71 -17.64 1.00
CA ASN A 1 16.71 -16.77 1.66
C ASN A 1 16.64 -15.38 1.02
N GLU A 2 15.50 -14.72 1.20
CA GLU A 2 15.18 -13.41 0.63
C GLU A 2 14.93 -12.41 1.77
N VAL A 3 15.36 -11.17 1.60
CA VAL A 3 15.09 -10.05 2.50
C VAL A 3 14.38 -8.97 1.70
N ALA A 4 13.11 -8.72 2.02
CA ALA A 4 12.30 -7.71 1.36
C ALA A 4 12.37 -6.38 2.14
N PHE A 5 12.64 -5.30 1.41
CA PHE A 5 12.51 -3.93 1.91
C PHE A 5 11.30 -3.28 1.25
N THR A 6 10.35 -2.84 2.05
CA THR A 6 9.14 -2.16 1.58
C THR A 6 9.19 -0.72 2.08
N TRP A 7 9.48 0.19 1.16
CA TRP A 7 9.63 1.62 1.43
C TRP A 7 8.25 2.28 1.32
N GLN A 8 7.67 2.66 2.47
CA GLN A 8 6.36 3.31 2.56
C GLN A 8 6.39 4.41 3.64
N GLY A 9 5.22 4.77 4.16
CA GLY A 9 5.03 5.80 5.18
C GLY A 9 5.03 7.21 4.59
N GLY A 10 4.22 8.10 5.17
CA GLY A 10 4.01 9.48 4.68
C GLY A 10 4.05 9.60 3.15
N GLU A 11 5.16 10.13 2.65
CA GLU A 11 5.57 9.98 1.25
C GLU A 11 7.09 9.70 1.19
N PRO A 12 7.55 8.49 0.79
CA PRO A 12 8.96 8.11 0.86
C PRO A 12 9.86 8.94 -0.06
N THR A 13 9.36 9.42 -1.20
CA THR A 13 10.15 10.27 -2.11
C THR A 13 10.66 11.56 -1.45
N LEU A 14 10.09 11.99 -0.31
CA LEU A 14 10.56 13.14 0.47
C LEU A 14 11.98 12.96 1.05
N LEU A 15 12.47 11.73 1.21
CA LEU A 15 13.85 11.48 1.63
C LEU A 15 14.88 11.77 0.52
N GLY A 16 14.41 11.97 -0.72
CA GLY A 16 15.24 12.26 -1.88
C GLY A 16 15.95 11.03 -2.43
N LEU A 17 16.31 11.09 -3.71
CA LEU A 17 16.85 9.95 -4.45
C LEU A 17 18.19 9.44 -3.90
N GLU A 18 19.05 10.34 -3.40
CA GLU A 18 20.35 10.00 -2.82
C GLU A 18 20.24 9.07 -1.61
N PHE A 19 19.16 9.17 -0.84
CA PHE A 19 18.90 8.25 0.26
C PHE A 19 18.79 6.80 -0.26
N TYR A 20 18.03 6.59 -1.34
CA TYR A 20 17.79 5.27 -1.92
C TYR A 20 19.00 4.74 -2.67
N ARG A 21 19.75 5.60 -3.37
CA ARG A 21 21.06 5.23 -3.94
C ARG A 21 22.02 4.72 -2.87
N ARG A 22 22.04 5.35 -1.70
CA ARG A 22 22.81 4.88 -0.55
C ARG A 22 22.25 3.57 0.01
N ALA A 23 20.93 3.43 0.15
CA ALA A 23 20.30 2.22 0.65
C ALA A 23 20.66 1.00 -0.19
N VAL A 24 20.55 1.09 -1.52
CA VAL A 24 20.90 -0.02 -2.43
C VAL A 24 22.39 -0.36 -2.34
N LYS A 25 23.29 0.64 -2.26
CA LYS A 25 24.73 0.39 -2.05
C LYS A 25 25.00 -0.37 -0.74
N LEU A 26 24.29 -0.04 0.33
CA LEU A 26 24.41 -0.73 1.62
C LEU A 26 23.82 -2.14 1.54
N GLN A 27 22.66 -2.32 0.90
CA GLN A 27 22.05 -3.62 0.66
C GLN A 27 23.02 -4.55 -0.11
N ALA A 28 23.65 -4.06 -1.18
CA ALA A 28 24.64 -4.84 -1.94
C ALA A 28 25.87 -5.21 -1.10
N LYS A 29 26.37 -4.27 -0.28
CA LYS A 29 27.53 -4.49 0.58
C LYS A 29 27.26 -5.50 1.71
N TYR A 30 26.08 -5.42 2.34
CA TYR A 30 25.76 -6.18 3.55
C TYR A 30 24.79 -7.35 3.32
N GLY A 31 24.31 -7.54 2.09
CA GLY A 31 23.35 -8.58 1.75
C GLY A 31 23.85 -10.01 1.94
N ALA A 32 25.16 -10.21 2.00
CA ALA A 32 25.80 -11.51 2.28
C ALA A 32 25.28 -12.65 1.36
N GLY A 33 25.08 -12.36 0.07
CA GLY A 33 24.60 -13.32 -0.92
C GLY A 33 23.09 -13.64 -0.84
N ARG A 34 22.33 -12.99 0.05
CA ARG A 34 20.86 -13.13 0.10
C ARG A 34 20.23 -12.39 -1.07
N LYS A 35 19.08 -12.88 -1.55
CA LYS A 35 18.24 -12.13 -2.49
C LYS A 35 17.65 -10.94 -1.73
N ILE A 36 17.84 -9.73 -2.24
CA ILE A 36 17.22 -8.52 -1.69
C ILE A 36 16.22 -8.02 -2.71
N SER A 37 14.98 -7.79 -2.28
CA SER A 37 13.94 -7.16 -3.08
C SER A 37 13.55 -5.82 -2.48
N ASN A 38 13.23 -4.86 -3.33
CA ASN A 38 12.77 -3.53 -2.93
C ASN A 38 11.39 -3.28 -3.53
N SER A 39 10.44 -2.88 -2.70
CA SER A 39 9.15 -2.35 -3.13
C SER A 39 8.97 -0.92 -2.60
N PHE A 40 8.23 -0.09 -3.31
CA PHE A 40 8.16 1.35 -3.04
C PHE A 40 6.74 1.87 -3.24
N GLN A 41 6.08 2.30 -2.16
CA GLN A 41 4.73 2.85 -2.21
C GLN A 41 4.78 4.38 -2.28
N THR A 42 4.18 4.98 -3.30
CA THR A 42 4.23 6.44 -3.47
C THR A 42 2.91 7.00 -3.99
N ASN A 43 2.64 8.26 -3.64
CA ASN A 43 1.59 9.06 -4.28
C ASN A 43 1.98 9.53 -5.70
N GLY A 44 3.24 9.32 -6.12
CA GLY A 44 3.73 9.61 -7.47
C GLY A 44 4.02 11.08 -7.77
N VAL A 45 3.62 12.03 -6.92
CA VAL A 45 3.66 13.46 -7.22
C VAL A 45 5.08 13.97 -7.50
N LEU A 46 6.08 13.39 -6.81
CA LEU A 46 7.49 13.76 -6.93
C LEU A 46 8.28 12.90 -7.92
N LEU A 47 7.65 11.93 -8.58
CA LEU A 47 8.35 11.12 -9.59
C LEU A 47 8.67 11.95 -10.84
N ASP A 48 9.91 11.84 -11.28
CA ASP A 48 10.47 12.39 -12.51
C ASP A 48 11.26 11.31 -13.27
N ASP A 49 11.93 11.69 -14.36
CA ASP A 49 12.75 10.79 -15.16
C ASP A 49 13.92 10.18 -14.36
N GLU A 50 14.54 10.91 -13.43
CA GLU A 50 15.69 10.41 -12.67
C GLU A 50 15.25 9.35 -11.65
N TRP A 51 14.13 9.59 -10.98
CA TRP A 51 13.49 8.61 -10.11
C TRP A 51 13.13 7.34 -10.88
N CYS A 52 12.44 7.47 -12.01
CA CYS A 52 11.95 6.29 -12.74
C CYS A 52 13.12 5.48 -13.33
N ALA A 53 14.16 6.14 -13.84
CA ALA A 53 15.39 5.46 -14.28
C ALA A 53 16.04 4.67 -13.12
N PHE A 54 16.18 5.29 -11.95
CA PHE A 54 16.73 4.60 -10.78
C PHE A 54 15.89 3.40 -10.35
N LEU A 55 14.56 3.54 -10.30
CA LEU A 55 13.65 2.47 -9.90
C LEU A 55 13.71 1.29 -10.87
N ALA A 56 13.76 1.56 -12.19
CA ALA A 56 13.93 0.54 -13.22
C ALA A 56 15.29 -0.18 -13.12
N GLU A 57 16.39 0.59 -13.06
CA GLU A 57 17.75 0.05 -12.97
C GLU A 57 17.97 -0.87 -11.77
N ASN A 58 17.25 -0.61 -10.67
CA ASN A 58 17.38 -1.36 -9.42
C ASN A 58 16.22 -2.33 -9.18
N HIS A 59 15.37 -2.56 -10.21
CA HIS A 59 14.24 -3.49 -10.19
C HIS A 59 13.31 -3.31 -8.97
N PHE A 60 12.97 -2.06 -8.68
CA PHE A 60 11.99 -1.76 -7.65
C PHE A 60 10.57 -2.07 -8.16
N LEU A 61 9.77 -2.75 -7.36
CA LEU A 61 8.33 -2.85 -7.59
C LEU A 61 7.63 -1.62 -7.01
N VAL A 62 7.02 -0.79 -7.84
CA VAL A 62 6.36 0.45 -7.41
C VAL A 62 4.87 0.22 -7.16
N GLY A 63 4.40 0.61 -5.98
CA GLY A 63 2.98 0.80 -5.73
C GLY A 63 2.61 2.27 -5.96
N LEU A 64 1.81 2.55 -7.00
CA LEU A 64 1.33 3.90 -7.31
C LEU A 64 -0.10 4.08 -6.80
N SER A 65 -0.31 5.08 -5.95
CA SER A 65 -1.65 5.37 -5.42
C SER A 65 -2.51 6.17 -6.41
N LEU A 66 -3.51 5.54 -7.03
CA LEU A 66 -4.39 6.15 -8.03
C LEU A 66 -5.80 5.57 -7.92
N ASP A 67 -6.74 6.33 -7.34
CA ASP A 67 -8.08 5.80 -7.01
C ASP A 67 -9.09 5.70 -8.18
N GLY A 68 -8.69 6.03 -9.41
CA GLY A 68 -9.58 6.07 -10.58
C GLY A 68 -9.61 7.45 -11.25
N PRO A 69 -10.69 7.77 -12.01
CA PRO A 69 -10.87 9.05 -12.67
C PRO A 69 -10.72 10.27 -11.76
N ALA A 70 -10.49 11.43 -12.36
CA ALA A 70 -10.18 12.67 -11.66
C ALA A 70 -11.21 13.05 -10.59
N GLU A 71 -12.49 12.85 -10.87
CA GLU A 71 -13.62 13.13 -9.97
C GLU A 71 -13.61 12.23 -8.72
N ILE A 72 -13.20 10.97 -8.85
CA ILE A 72 -13.07 10.03 -7.72
C ILE A 72 -11.77 10.29 -6.97
N HIS A 73 -10.64 10.35 -7.68
CA HIS A 73 -9.31 10.52 -7.11
C HIS A 73 -9.19 11.82 -6.31
N ASN A 74 -9.61 12.95 -6.90
CA ASN A 74 -9.41 14.25 -6.28
C ASN A 74 -10.38 14.53 -5.11
N GLN A 75 -11.36 13.67 -4.85
CA GLN A 75 -12.25 13.81 -3.69
C GLN A 75 -11.46 13.73 -2.38
N TYR A 76 -10.48 12.82 -2.30
CA TYR A 76 -9.68 12.59 -1.08
C TYR A 76 -8.18 12.75 -1.29
N ARG A 77 -7.67 12.60 -2.52
CA ARG A 77 -6.25 12.83 -2.82
C ARG A 77 -6.05 14.26 -3.29
N VAL A 78 -5.75 15.12 -2.32
CA VAL A 78 -5.42 16.53 -2.54
C VAL A 78 -4.11 16.88 -1.86
N THR A 79 -3.43 17.90 -2.37
CA THR A 79 -2.28 18.48 -1.68
C THR A 79 -2.70 19.07 -0.33
N LYS A 80 -1.74 19.36 0.55
CA LYS A 80 -1.99 20.08 1.81
C LYS A 80 -2.77 21.40 1.63
N GLY A 81 -2.66 22.03 0.46
CA GLY A 81 -3.40 23.23 0.09
C GLY A 81 -4.75 22.98 -0.60
N GLY A 82 -5.27 21.75 -0.58
CA GLY A 82 -6.56 21.38 -1.18
C GLY A 82 -6.57 21.26 -2.70
N ARG A 83 -5.41 21.38 -3.37
CA ARG A 83 -5.35 21.27 -4.84
C ARG A 83 -5.41 19.80 -5.30
N PRO A 84 -6.10 19.50 -6.42
CA PRO A 84 -6.23 18.15 -6.97
C PRO A 84 -4.89 17.57 -7.40
N THR A 85 -4.68 16.26 -7.20
CA THR A 85 -3.42 15.56 -7.54
C THR A 85 -3.51 14.64 -8.75
N HIS A 86 -4.70 14.29 -9.24
CA HIS A 86 -4.88 13.28 -10.30
C HIS A 86 -3.96 13.50 -11.52
N LYS A 87 -3.85 14.74 -12.03
CA LYS A 87 -2.98 15.05 -13.18
C LYS A 87 -1.50 14.78 -12.90
N LEU A 88 -1.06 14.98 -11.66
CA LEU A 88 0.32 14.72 -11.24
C LEU A 88 0.57 13.21 -11.18
N VAL A 89 -0.38 12.45 -10.67
CA VAL A 89 -0.30 10.99 -10.58
C VAL A 89 -0.36 10.34 -11.97
N MET A 90 -1.19 10.84 -12.89
CA MET A 90 -1.21 10.37 -14.27
C MET A 90 0.10 10.63 -15.02
N ARG A 91 0.76 11.77 -14.74
CA ARG A 91 2.12 12.03 -15.24
C ARG A 91 3.10 11.00 -14.68
N ALA A 92 2.99 10.69 -13.38
CA ALA A 92 3.83 9.69 -12.74
C ALA A 92 3.65 8.30 -13.36
N LEU A 93 2.40 7.88 -13.60
CA LEU A 93 2.09 6.63 -14.32
C LEU A 93 2.75 6.59 -15.70
N THR A 94 2.63 7.69 -16.47
CA THR A 94 3.26 7.78 -17.80
C THR A 94 4.79 7.67 -17.72
N LEU A 95 5.42 8.21 -16.67
CA LEU A 95 6.86 8.11 -16.47
C LEU A 95 7.27 6.68 -16.10
N LEU A 96 6.54 6.00 -15.20
CA LEU A 96 6.79 4.60 -14.86
C LEU A 96 6.71 3.71 -16.11
N GLN A 97 5.66 3.90 -16.93
CA GLN A 97 5.48 3.20 -18.20
C GLN A 97 6.61 3.49 -19.20
N LYS A 98 6.98 4.76 -19.37
CA LYS A 98 8.08 5.18 -20.27
C LYS A 98 9.41 4.52 -19.92
N HIS A 99 9.70 4.37 -18.63
CA HIS A 99 10.95 3.79 -18.14
C HIS A 99 10.87 2.27 -17.91
N HIS A 100 9.74 1.64 -18.24
CA HIS A 100 9.50 0.21 -18.02
C HIS A 100 9.76 -0.21 -16.57
N VAL A 101 9.34 0.62 -15.61
CA VAL A 101 9.36 0.27 -14.18
C VAL A 101 8.24 -0.71 -13.91
N ASP A 102 8.50 -1.79 -13.16
CA ASP A 102 7.44 -2.69 -12.70
C ASP A 102 6.57 -1.96 -11.67
N TYR A 103 5.25 -1.90 -11.90
CA TYR A 103 4.34 -1.21 -11.00
C TYR A 103 2.99 -1.91 -10.82
N ASN A 104 2.40 -1.68 -9.65
CA ASN A 104 1.01 -1.94 -9.32
C ASN A 104 0.30 -0.61 -9.06
N VAL A 105 -0.99 -0.53 -9.37
CA VAL A 105 -1.84 0.58 -8.92
C VAL A 105 -2.66 0.16 -7.71
N LEU A 106 -2.57 0.97 -6.65
CA LEU A 106 -3.33 0.79 -5.42
C LEU A 106 -4.47 1.80 -5.38
N VAL A 107 -5.68 1.29 -5.26
CA VAL A 107 -6.94 2.03 -5.31
C VAL A 107 -7.58 1.98 -3.93
N CYS A 108 -7.74 3.14 -3.28
CA CYS A 108 -8.55 3.22 -2.06
C CYS A 108 -10.04 3.25 -2.41
N VAL A 109 -10.78 2.22 -1.96
CA VAL A 109 -12.22 2.11 -2.16
C VAL A 109 -12.93 2.66 -0.92
N ASN A 110 -13.46 3.88 -1.06
CA ASN A 110 -14.32 4.55 -0.10
C ASN A 110 -15.81 4.39 -0.47
N ARG A 111 -16.70 4.83 0.41
CA ARG A 111 -18.16 4.78 0.25
C ARG A 111 -18.68 5.33 -1.09
N THR A 112 -18.03 6.37 -1.62
CA THR A 112 -18.43 6.99 -2.89
C THR A 112 -17.94 6.15 -4.07
N SER A 113 -16.64 5.83 -4.11
CA SER A 113 -16.04 5.04 -5.19
C SER A 113 -16.61 3.62 -5.32
N ALA A 114 -17.08 3.03 -4.21
CA ALA A 114 -17.70 1.71 -4.19
C ALA A 114 -18.95 1.63 -5.08
N GLN A 115 -19.61 2.77 -5.34
CA GLN A 115 -20.80 2.86 -6.19
C GLN A 115 -20.47 2.91 -7.70
N GLN A 116 -19.19 2.99 -8.06
CA GLN A 116 -18.73 3.18 -9.44
C GLN A 116 -17.63 2.16 -9.85
N PRO A 117 -17.82 0.85 -9.61
CA PRO A 117 -16.78 -0.17 -9.81
C PRO A 117 -16.23 -0.20 -11.24
N LEU A 118 -17.12 -0.23 -12.24
CA LEU A 118 -16.71 -0.33 -13.65
C LEU A 118 -16.05 0.95 -14.14
N GLN A 119 -16.48 2.12 -13.68
CA GLN A 119 -15.85 3.39 -14.02
C GLN A 119 -14.42 3.47 -13.50
N VAL A 120 -14.17 3.00 -12.27
CA VAL A 120 -12.81 2.91 -11.72
C VAL A 120 -11.98 1.90 -12.49
N TYR A 121 -12.51 0.69 -12.69
CA TYR A 121 -11.78 -0.40 -13.33
C TYR A 121 -11.44 -0.12 -14.81
N ASP A 122 -12.44 0.28 -15.61
CA ASP A 122 -12.23 0.57 -17.03
C ASP A 122 -11.27 1.74 -17.23
N PHE A 123 -11.34 2.78 -16.39
CA PHE A 123 -10.37 3.87 -16.42
C PHE A 123 -8.92 3.39 -16.24
N LEU A 124 -8.69 2.49 -15.28
CA LEU A 124 -7.35 1.95 -15.03
C LEU A 124 -6.88 1.09 -16.21
N CYS A 125 -7.76 0.27 -16.77
CA CYS A 125 -7.46 -0.52 -17.96
C CYS A 125 -7.11 0.39 -19.15
N ASP A 126 -7.91 1.42 -19.41
CA ASP A 126 -7.69 2.39 -20.48
C ASP A 126 -6.39 3.20 -20.29
N ALA A 127 -5.97 3.39 -19.03
CA ALA A 127 -4.69 4.00 -18.69
C ALA A 127 -3.48 3.05 -18.85
N GLY A 128 -3.70 1.80 -19.29
CA GLY A 128 -2.64 0.81 -19.47
C GLY A 128 -2.14 0.21 -18.15
N VAL A 129 -2.98 0.17 -17.11
CA VAL A 129 -2.64 -0.48 -15.85
C VAL A 129 -2.98 -1.96 -15.93
N GLU A 130 -1.98 -2.81 -15.71
CA GLU A 130 -2.15 -4.27 -15.74
C GLU A 130 -2.31 -4.88 -14.35
N PHE A 131 -1.68 -4.33 -13.30
CA PHE A 131 -1.75 -4.86 -11.94
C PHE A 131 -2.50 -3.90 -11.02
N ILE A 132 -3.65 -4.34 -10.50
CA ILE A 132 -4.59 -3.49 -9.74
C ILE A 132 -4.87 -4.12 -8.39
N GLN A 133 -4.76 -3.33 -7.32
CA GLN A 133 -5.15 -3.71 -5.97
C GLN A 133 -6.17 -2.73 -5.41
N PHE A 134 -7.33 -3.24 -5.00
CA PHE A 134 -8.37 -2.48 -4.32
C PHE A 134 -8.26 -2.65 -2.80
N ILE A 135 -8.18 -1.52 -2.08
CA ILE A 135 -8.02 -1.47 -0.63
C ILE A 135 -9.26 -0.81 -0.05
N PRO A 136 -10.06 -1.52 0.77
CA PRO A 136 -11.23 -0.91 1.39
C PRO A 136 -10.78 0.14 2.42
N VAL A 137 -11.34 1.34 2.35
CA VAL A 137 -11.14 2.37 3.38
C VAL A 137 -12.17 2.13 4.48
N VAL A 138 -11.71 1.71 5.65
CA VAL A 138 -12.55 1.45 6.81
C VAL A 138 -11.91 2.09 8.04
N GLU A 139 -12.46 3.22 8.46
CA GLU A 139 -11.92 4.06 9.53
C GLU A 139 -13.00 4.42 10.54
N ARG A 140 -12.64 4.46 11.82
CA ARG A 140 -13.54 4.83 12.92
C ARG A 140 -13.19 6.22 13.44
N LEU A 141 -14.21 6.97 13.86
CA LEU A 141 -14.04 8.24 14.54
C LEU A 141 -13.28 8.02 15.85
N ALA A 142 -12.40 8.96 16.20
CA ALA A 142 -11.69 8.93 17.48
C ALA A 142 -12.68 8.87 18.65
N ASP A 143 -12.40 8.00 19.62
CA ASP A 143 -13.03 8.03 20.93
C ASP A 143 -12.45 9.17 21.80
N GLU A 144 -12.96 9.34 23.01
CA GLU A 144 -12.49 10.40 23.93
C GLU A 144 -10.98 10.30 24.21
N THR A 145 -10.46 9.07 24.33
CA THR A 145 -9.04 8.81 24.59
C THR A 145 -8.18 9.19 23.39
N ALA A 146 -8.47 8.68 22.19
CA ALA A 146 -7.72 9.01 20.99
C ALA A 146 -7.79 10.51 20.66
N ALA A 147 -8.95 11.14 20.88
CA ALA A 147 -9.12 12.58 20.69
C ALA A 147 -8.27 13.40 21.67
N SER A 148 -8.13 12.95 22.93
CA SER A 148 -7.26 13.61 23.92
C SER A 148 -5.77 13.56 23.55
N ASP A 149 -5.36 12.53 22.80
CA ASP A 149 -4.02 12.38 22.22
C ASP A 149 -3.85 13.12 20.88
N GLY A 150 -4.87 13.86 20.43
CA GLY A 150 -4.84 14.63 19.18
C GLY A 150 -5.04 13.78 17.92
N LEU A 151 -5.45 12.52 18.06
CA LEU A 151 -5.80 11.67 16.93
C LEU A 151 -7.20 12.02 16.42
N LYS A 152 -7.38 11.91 15.10
CA LYS A 152 -8.69 12.11 14.46
C LYS A 152 -9.46 10.80 14.26
N LEU A 153 -8.75 9.69 14.33
CA LEU A 153 -9.27 8.35 14.10
C LEU A 153 -9.03 7.50 15.34
N HIS A 154 -9.89 6.51 15.52
CA HIS A 154 -9.78 5.54 16.60
C HIS A 154 -8.48 4.74 16.49
N ALA A 155 -7.89 4.36 17.62
CA ALA A 155 -6.76 3.43 17.63
C ALA A 155 -7.20 2.02 17.19
N PRO A 156 -6.31 1.19 16.62
CA PRO A 156 -6.61 -0.20 16.33
C PRO A 156 -6.88 -0.98 17.63
N GLY A 157 -7.66 -2.06 17.55
CA GLY A 157 -8.11 -2.81 18.71
C GLY A 157 -9.62 -3.03 18.69
N ASP A 158 -10.33 -2.48 19.67
CA ASP A 158 -11.78 -2.66 19.83
C ASP A 158 -12.53 -2.31 18.52
N ILE A 159 -13.49 -3.17 18.18
CA ILE A 159 -14.36 -3.04 17.01
C ILE A 159 -15.52 -2.06 17.27
N GLN A 160 -15.70 -1.61 18.50
CA GLN A 160 -16.64 -0.55 18.84
C GLN A 160 -16.21 0.80 18.26
N GLY A 161 -17.17 1.71 18.13
CA GLY A 161 -16.98 3.05 17.59
C GLY A 161 -17.82 3.31 16.34
N GLU A 162 -17.99 4.60 16.04
CA GLU A 162 -18.73 5.05 14.87
C GLU A 162 -17.80 5.07 13.65
N LEU A 163 -18.28 4.52 12.53
CA LEU A 163 -17.55 4.59 11.26
C LEU A 163 -17.56 6.01 10.70
N THR A 164 -16.44 6.40 10.12
CA THR A 164 -16.33 7.64 9.35
C THR A 164 -17.24 7.62 8.12
N GLU A 165 -17.72 8.79 7.69
CA GLU A 165 -18.65 8.91 6.55
C GLU A 165 -18.10 8.39 5.21
N TRP A 166 -16.78 8.36 5.06
CA TRP A 166 -16.11 7.89 3.86
C TRP A 166 -15.83 6.38 3.89
N SER A 167 -16.04 5.70 5.02
CA SER A 167 -15.80 4.26 5.11
C SER A 167 -16.74 3.47 4.21
N VAL A 168 -16.19 2.56 3.42
CA VAL A 168 -16.98 1.64 2.59
C VAL A 168 -17.71 0.63 3.47
N ARG A 169 -18.97 0.33 3.15
CA ARG A 169 -19.73 -0.71 3.88
C ARG A 169 -19.32 -2.11 3.38
N PRO A 170 -19.43 -3.16 4.23
CA PRO A 170 -19.05 -4.51 3.84
C PRO A 170 -19.74 -5.00 2.56
N ASP A 171 -21.07 -4.83 2.47
CA ASP A 171 -21.86 -5.26 1.31
C ASP A 171 -21.47 -4.48 0.03
N GLU A 172 -21.25 -3.17 0.16
CA GLU A 172 -20.85 -2.30 -0.96
C GLU A 172 -19.46 -2.69 -1.51
N PHE A 173 -18.51 -3.05 -0.64
CA PHE A 173 -17.21 -3.52 -1.09
C PHE A 173 -17.29 -4.90 -1.76
N GLY A 174 -18.14 -5.79 -1.24
CA GLY A 174 -18.42 -7.07 -1.87
C GLY A 174 -19.03 -6.92 -3.27
N GLU A 175 -20.07 -6.10 -3.40
CA GLU A 175 -20.71 -5.77 -4.67
C GLU A 175 -19.73 -5.12 -5.66
N PHE A 176 -18.88 -4.22 -5.18
CA PHE A 176 -17.81 -3.59 -5.99
C PHE A 176 -16.87 -4.64 -6.59
N LEU A 177 -16.36 -5.58 -5.79
CA LEU A 177 -15.45 -6.63 -6.25
C LEU A 177 -16.14 -7.63 -7.19
N VAL A 178 -17.40 -8.00 -6.90
CA VAL A 178 -18.19 -8.91 -7.77
C VAL A 178 -18.44 -8.28 -9.13
N ALA A 179 -18.82 -7.00 -9.18
CA ALA A 179 -19.04 -6.29 -10.44
C ALA A 179 -17.76 -6.25 -11.30
N ILE A 180 -16.60 -6.02 -10.69
CA ILE A 180 -15.31 -6.05 -11.38
C ILE A 180 -14.98 -7.47 -11.85
N PHE A 181 -15.17 -8.49 -11.01
CA PHE A 181 -14.93 -9.88 -11.40
C PHE A 181 -15.77 -10.30 -12.61
N ASP A 182 -17.08 -10.01 -12.59
CA ASP A 182 -18.02 -10.34 -13.67
C ASP A 182 -17.68 -9.66 -14.99
N HIS A 183 -17.02 -8.51 -14.93
CA HIS A 183 -16.56 -7.76 -16.10
C HIS A 183 -15.19 -8.27 -16.57
N TRP A 184 -14.23 -8.40 -15.66
CA TRP A 184 -12.87 -8.89 -15.90
C TRP A 184 -12.85 -10.29 -16.51
N ILE A 185 -13.64 -11.24 -15.97
CA ILE A 185 -13.64 -12.65 -16.39
C ILE A 185 -14.02 -12.82 -17.88
N LYS A 186 -14.75 -11.86 -18.45
CA LYS A 186 -15.22 -11.90 -19.85
C LYS A 186 -14.20 -11.32 -20.84
N ARG A 187 -13.26 -10.48 -20.38
CA ARG A 187 -12.44 -9.62 -21.26
C ARG A 187 -10.93 -9.76 -21.02
N ASP A 188 -10.52 -9.87 -19.77
CA ASP A 188 -9.18 -9.45 -19.33
C ASP A 188 -8.37 -10.56 -18.64
N VAL A 189 -8.90 -11.78 -18.56
CA VAL A 189 -8.20 -12.95 -17.99
C VAL A 189 -6.85 -13.16 -18.68
N GLY A 190 -5.78 -13.22 -17.87
CA GLY A 190 -4.41 -13.39 -18.33
C GLY A 190 -3.77 -12.13 -18.93
N LYS A 191 -4.44 -10.97 -18.85
CA LYS A 191 -3.93 -9.66 -19.31
C LYS A 191 -3.89 -8.63 -18.18
N ILE A 192 -4.99 -8.52 -17.43
CA ILE A 192 -5.11 -7.65 -16.27
C ILE A 192 -5.18 -8.53 -15.03
N PHE A 193 -4.39 -8.19 -14.02
CA PHE A 193 -4.25 -8.91 -12.76
C PHE A 193 -4.86 -8.06 -11.65
N VAL A 194 -6.09 -8.39 -11.27
CA VAL A 194 -6.74 -7.79 -10.11
C VAL A 194 -6.35 -8.60 -8.88
N MET A 195 -5.45 -8.06 -8.07
CA MET A 195 -4.81 -8.78 -6.96
C MET A 195 -5.81 -9.37 -5.98
N ASN A 196 -6.93 -8.68 -5.72
CA ASN A 196 -8.01 -9.19 -4.86
C ASN A 196 -8.60 -10.51 -5.38
N ILE A 197 -8.76 -10.64 -6.70
CA ILE A 197 -9.25 -11.87 -7.36
C ILE A 197 -8.17 -12.95 -7.31
N GLU A 198 -6.92 -12.60 -7.63
CA GLU A 198 -5.78 -13.52 -7.59
C GLU A 198 -5.60 -14.13 -6.19
N TRP A 199 -5.72 -13.31 -5.13
CA TRP A 199 -5.61 -13.78 -3.74
C TRP A 199 -6.79 -14.66 -3.33
N ALA A 200 -8.01 -14.31 -3.75
CA ALA A 200 -9.19 -15.13 -3.49
C ALA A 200 -9.06 -16.50 -4.19
N PHE A 201 -8.59 -16.52 -5.43
CA PHE A 201 -8.35 -17.75 -6.18
C PHE A 201 -7.24 -18.59 -5.54
N ALA A 202 -6.11 -17.99 -5.17
CA ALA A 202 -5.01 -18.67 -4.49
C ALA A 202 -5.48 -19.38 -3.21
N ASN A 203 -6.25 -18.68 -2.37
CA ASN A 203 -6.85 -19.28 -1.18
C ASN A 203 -7.81 -20.42 -1.52
N PHE A 204 -8.67 -20.23 -2.54
CA PHE A 204 -9.65 -21.23 -2.96
C PHE A 204 -8.98 -22.55 -3.38
N VAL A 205 -7.83 -22.49 -4.06
CA VAL A 205 -7.07 -23.68 -4.48
C VAL A 205 -6.09 -24.20 -3.41
N GLY A 206 -6.11 -23.63 -2.20
CA GLY A 206 -5.27 -24.06 -1.08
C GLY A 206 -3.80 -23.63 -1.20
N ALA A 207 -3.48 -22.66 -2.07
CA ALA A 207 -2.16 -22.03 -2.05
C ALA A 207 -2.03 -21.14 -0.80
N PRO A 208 -0.82 -20.98 -0.23
CA PRO A 208 -0.61 -20.08 0.90
C PRO A 208 -1.09 -18.67 0.54
N GLY A 209 -1.89 -18.05 1.41
CA GLY A 209 -2.51 -16.76 1.12
C GLY A 209 -1.46 -15.68 0.81
N ALA A 210 -1.53 -15.07 -0.37
CA ALA A 210 -0.48 -14.14 -0.82
C ALA A 210 -0.47 -12.77 -0.10
N VAL A 211 -1.40 -12.54 0.84
CA VAL A 211 -1.56 -11.29 1.60
C VAL A 211 -1.72 -11.57 3.10
N CYS A 212 -1.30 -10.63 3.94
CA CYS A 212 -1.21 -10.81 5.40
C CYS A 212 -2.51 -11.26 6.06
N HIS A 213 -3.67 -10.70 5.67
CA HIS A 213 -4.96 -11.05 6.26
C HIS A 213 -5.52 -12.42 5.81
N HIS A 214 -4.80 -13.11 4.91
CA HIS A 214 -5.08 -14.52 4.56
C HIS A 214 -4.11 -15.49 5.26
N GLN A 215 -3.15 -14.98 6.03
CA GLN A 215 -2.23 -15.81 6.81
C GLN A 215 -2.87 -16.23 8.15
N PRO A 216 -2.52 -17.41 8.68
CA PRO A 216 -3.05 -17.88 9.97
C PRO A 216 -2.53 -17.05 11.15
N THR A 217 -1.39 -16.36 10.98
CA THR A 217 -0.77 -15.54 12.03
C THR A 217 -0.25 -14.22 11.46
N CYS A 218 -0.41 -13.15 12.24
CA CYS A 218 0.16 -11.83 11.96
C CYS A 218 1.63 -11.74 12.42
N GLY A 219 2.27 -10.59 12.19
CA GLY A 219 3.47 -10.20 12.96
C GLY A 219 4.84 -10.38 12.32
N ARG A 220 4.90 -10.83 11.06
CA ARG A 220 6.18 -10.95 10.34
C ARG A 220 6.53 -9.75 9.47
N SER A 221 5.59 -8.85 9.23
CA SER A 221 5.77 -7.60 8.47
C SER A 221 5.85 -6.40 9.43
N VAL A 222 6.92 -6.35 10.21
CA VAL A 222 7.16 -5.27 11.17
C VAL A 222 7.49 -3.95 10.46
N ILE A 223 7.16 -2.84 11.11
CA ILE A 223 7.48 -1.50 10.63
C ILE A 223 8.65 -0.92 11.40
N VAL A 224 9.55 -0.26 10.68
CA VAL A 224 10.67 0.49 11.25
C VAL A 224 10.46 1.96 10.95
N GLU A 225 10.26 2.76 11.98
CA GLU A 225 10.14 4.21 11.87
C GLU A 225 11.51 4.88 11.68
N HIS A 226 11.51 6.13 11.22
CA HIS A 226 12.74 6.85 10.90
C HIS A 226 13.68 7.07 12.12
N ASN A 227 13.15 6.94 13.34
CA ASN A 227 13.90 7.01 14.61
C ASN A 227 14.42 5.63 15.07
N GLY A 228 14.22 4.58 14.27
CA GLY A 228 14.60 3.21 14.56
C GLY A 228 13.61 2.44 15.42
N ASP A 229 12.50 3.04 15.85
CA ASP A 229 11.46 2.31 16.59
C ASP A 229 10.80 1.27 15.69
N VAL A 230 10.52 0.11 16.28
CA VAL A 230 9.94 -1.04 15.57
C VAL A 230 8.55 -1.34 16.13
N TYR A 231 7.58 -1.49 15.23
CA TYR A 231 6.18 -1.74 15.53
C TYR A 231 5.68 -3.01 14.85
N ALA A 232 4.60 -3.58 15.38
CA ALA A 232 4.07 -4.88 14.95
C ALA A 232 3.65 -4.93 13.47
N CYS A 233 3.00 -3.88 12.96
CA CYS A 233 2.71 -3.67 11.54
C CYS A 233 2.27 -2.22 11.26
N ASP A 234 2.04 -1.90 10.00
CA ASP A 234 1.62 -0.57 9.50
C ASP A 234 0.29 -0.08 10.07
N HIS A 235 -0.62 -0.99 10.39
CA HIS A 235 -1.90 -0.65 11.01
C HIS A 235 -1.78 -0.41 12.53
N TYR A 236 -0.64 -0.74 13.14
CA TYR A 236 -0.42 -0.76 14.59
C TYR A 236 0.83 0.06 14.99
N VAL A 237 1.07 1.21 14.34
CA VAL A 237 2.13 2.15 14.72
C VAL A 237 1.68 3.06 15.88
N TYR A 238 1.42 2.45 17.04
CA TYR A 238 1.00 3.13 18.27
C TYR A 238 1.87 2.70 19.46
N PRO A 239 2.04 3.54 20.50
CA PRO A 239 2.96 3.26 21.60
C PRO A 239 2.79 1.88 22.26
N GLN A 240 1.56 1.39 22.40
CA GLN A 240 1.24 0.09 22.98
C GLN A 240 1.66 -1.11 22.13
N TYR A 241 1.97 -0.91 20.85
CA TYR A 241 2.41 -1.95 19.91
C TYR A 241 3.89 -1.78 19.49
N ARG A 242 4.63 -0.92 20.19
CA ARG A 242 6.08 -0.76 19.99
C ARG A 242 6.81 -1.98 20.55
N LEU A 243 7.55 -2.68 19.69
CA LEU A 243 8.34 -3.86 20.04
C LEU A 243 9.69 -3.48 20.65
N GLY A 244 10.29 -2.38 20.17
CA GLY A 244 11.62 -1.95 20.60
C GLY A 244 12.23 -0.91 19.66
N ASN A 245 13.56 -0.84 19.65
CA ASN A 245 14.32 0.04 18.76
C ASN A 245 15.52 -0.70 18.15
N MET A 246 15.68 -0.61 16.83
CA MET A 246 16.69 -1.34 16.06
C MET A 246 18.13 -0.93 16.39
N HIS A 247 18.35 0.19 17.09
CA HIS A 247 19.67 0.59 17.57
C HIS A 247 20.07 -0.12 18.86
N GLN A 248 19.12 -0.77 19.55
CA GLN A 248 19.32 -1.41 20.85
C GLN A 248 19.17 -2.93 20.78
N GLN A 249 18.32 -3.43 19.87
CA GLN A 249 17.99 -4.84 19.71
C GLN A 249 17.98 -5.22 18.24
N THR A 250 18.22 -6.50 17.94
CA THR A 250 18.09 -7.00 16.57
C THR A 250 16.62 -7.13 16.18
N ILE A 251 16.32 -6.99 14.88
CA ILE A 251 14.96 -7.20 14.34
C ILE A 251 14.46 -8.62 14.64
N ALA A 252 15.35 -9.62 14.61
CA ALA A 252 14.98 -11.01 14.93
C ALA A 252 14.50 -11.16 16.38
N GLU A 253 15.20 -10.56 17.35
CA GLU A 253 14.79 -10.58 18.76
C GLU A 253 13.41 -9.92 18.98
N MET A 254 13.13 -8.83 18.25
CA MET A 254 11.83 -8.16 18.35
C MET A 254 10.70 -8.97 17.69
N ILE A 255 10.95 -9.58 16.53
CA ILE A 255 9.95 -10.40 15.81
C ILE A 255 9.62 -11.68 16.58
N ASP A 256 10.62 -12.33 17.18
CA ASP A 256 10.43 -13.60 17.90
C ASP A 256 10.04 -13.40 19.38
N SER A 257 9.74 -12.15 19.77
CA SER A 257 9.36 -11.80 21.14
C SER A 257 7.96 -12.32 21.52
N PRO A 258 7.71 -12.67 22.80
CA PRO A 258 6.37 -13.06 23.26
C PRO A 258 5.30 -11.98 23.04
N GLN A 259 5.68 -10.71 22.93
CA GLN A 259 4.78 -9.60 22.65
C GLN A 259 4.29 -9.61 21.20
N GLN A 260 5.06 -10.20 20.28
CA GLN A 260 4.76 -10.26 18.85
C GLN A 260 4.08 -11.58 18.42
N GLN A 261 4.16 -12.63 19.25
CA GLN A 261 3.51 -13.93 19.05
C GLN A 261 2.07 -13.92 19.56
#